data_AF-A0A2G9FLA7-F1
#
_entry.id   AF-A0A2G9FLA7-F1
#
_cell.length_a   1.000
_cell.length_b   1.000
_cell.length_c   1.000
_cell.angle_alpha   90.00
_cell.angle_beta   90.00
_cell.angle_gamma   90.00
#
_symmetry.space_group_name_H-M   'P 1'
#
loop_
_entity.id
_entity.type
_entity.pdbx_description
1 polymer ?
#
loop_
_entity_poly.entity_id
_entity_poly.type
_entity_poly.pdbx_seq_one_letter_code
_entity_poly.pdbx_strand_id
1 'polypeptide(L)'
;MSNIKEETIEAKSFSIQVYTEDFKNDYISLTDIAKEWREENPKLKGNIRDYASLNELLILANMESYNAILIEKGIEQKERMIELRNLARTQLLSLENIGNIDIKKLEKK
;
A
#
# COMPACT_ATOMS: atom_id res chain seq x y z
N MET A 1 24.23 4.09 -16.75
CA MET A 1 24.21 3.96 -15.28
C MET A 1 22.90 4.56 -14.82
N SER A 2 21.94 3.70 -14.49
CA SER A 2 20.61 4.10 -14.03
C SER A 2 20.75 4.57 -12.57
N ASN A 3 20.27 5.77 -12.26
CA ASN A 3 20.22 6.25 -10.88
C ASN A 3 19.03 5.60 -10.18
N ILE A 4 19.29 4.69 -9.23
CA ILE A 4 18.25 4.08 -8.40
C ILE A 4 17.66 5.16 -7.49
N LYS A 5 16.34 5.35 -7.51
CA LYS A 5 15.62 6.11 -6.49
C LYS A 5 14.79 5.14 -5.65
N GLU A 6 15.15 5.03 -4.38
CA GLU A 6 14.41 4.27 -3.37
C GLU A 6 13.39 5.21 -2.72
N GLU A 7 12.10 4.91 -2.85
CA GLU A 7 11.03 5.61 -2.12
C GLU A 7 10.27 4.59 -1.27
N THR A 8 10.58 4.53 0.02
CA THR A 8 9.78 3.72 0.97
C THR A 8 8.58 4.53 1.43
N ILE A 9 7.37 3.97 1.28
CA ILE A 9 6.17 4.51 1.92
C ILE A 9 5.94 3.70 3.19
N GLU A 10 6.18 4.33 4.34
CA GLU A 10 5.98 3.70 5.64
C GLU A 10 4.53 3.86 6.10
N ALA A 11 3.80 2.75 6.23
CA ALA A 11 2.60 2.68 7.06
C ALA A 11 2.98 2.12 8.43
N LYS A 12 2.25 2.49 9.49
CA LYS A 12 2.60 2.12 10.87
C LYS A 12 2.69 0.61 11.09
N SER A 13 1.96 -0.18 10.30
CA SER A 13 1.95 -1.64 10.41
C SER A 13 2.67 -2.38 9.27
N PHE A 14 3.12 -1.70 8.20
CA PHE A 14 3.94 -2.28 7.13
C PHE A 14 4.60 -1.21 6.24
N SER A 15 5.78 -1.50 5.68
CA SER A 15 6.44 -0.63 4.71
C SER A 15 6.14 -1.11 3.29
N ILE A 16 5.70 -0.20 2.41
CA ILE A 16 5.64 -0.45 0.97
C ILE A 16 6.98 0.02 0.40
N GLN A 17 7.88 -0.92 0.13
CA GLN A 17 9.20 -0.65 -0.44
C GLN A 17 9.09 -0.56 -1.98
N VAL A 18 9.64 0.51 -2.54
CA VAL A 18 9.68 0.74 -3.98
C VAL A 18 11.13 0.73 -4.44
N TYR A 19 11.47 -0.22 -5.31
CA TYR A 19 12.77 -0.26 -5.99
C TYR A 19 12.60 0.23 -7.43
N THR A 20 13.26 1.33 -7.80
CA THR A 20 13.24 1.82 -9.20
C THR A 20 14.64 1.81 -9.80
N GLU A 21 14.84 1.00 -10.84
CA GLU A 21 15.94 1.16 -11.81
C GLU A 21 15.42 1.45 -13.22
N ASP A 22 14.28 0.88 -13.59
CA ASP A 22 13.80 0.81 -14.97
C ASP A 22 12.32 0.36 -15.10
N PHE A 23 11.49 0.56 -14.07
CA PHE A 23 10.08 0.10 -14.02
C PHE A 23 9.90 -1.42 -14.26
N LYS A 24 10.97 -2.20 -14.12
CA LYS A 24 10.98 -3.65 -14.41
C LYS A 24 10.67 -4.53 -13.21
N ASN A 25 10.82 -4.04 -11.98
CA ASN A 25 10.64 -4.83 -10.76
C ASN A 25 9.69 -4.17 -9.73
N ASP A 26 8.61 -3.54 -10.19
CA ASP A 26 7.60 -2.89 -9.33
C ASP A 26 6.44 -3.83 -8.90
N TYR A 27 6.65 -5.16 -8.93
CA TYR A 27 5.59 -6.13 -8.63
C TYR A 27 5.57 -6.44 -7.13
N ILE A 28 4.65 -5.83 -6.39
CA ILE A 28 4.27 -6.30 -5.06
C ILE A 28 2.78 -6.61 -5.10
N SER A 29 2.43 -7.87 -5.39
CA SER A 29 1.07 -8.37 -5.30
C SER A 29 0.58 -8.32 -3.85
N LEU A 30 -0.73 -8.24 -3.61
CA LEU A 30 -1.30 -8.43 -2.26
C LEU A 30 -0.84 -9.76 -1.63
N THR A 31 -0.54 -10.77 -2.46
CA THR A 31 0.06 -12.04 -2.02
C THR A 31 1.50 -11.87 -1.54
N ASP A 32 2.29 -11.04 -2.23
CA ASP A 32 3.67 -10.75 -1.86
C ASP A 32 3.71 -9.93 -0.57
N ILE A 33 2.81 -8.95 -0.42
CA ILE A 33 2.64 -8.19 0.85
C ILE A 33 2.33 -9.15 2.00
N ALA A 34 1.40 -10.10 1.81
CA ALA A 34 1.07 -11.06 2.84
C ALA A 34 2.23 -12.01 3.17
N LYS A 35 3.04 -12.36 2.16
CA LYS A 35 4.22 -13.21 2.30
C LYS A 35 5.35 -12.48 3.03
N GLU A 36 5.74 -11.29 2.57
CA GLU A 36 6.76 -10.44 3.20
C GLU A 36 6.40 -10.15 4.65
N TRP A 37 5.15 -9.76 4.91
CA TRP A 37 4.69 -9.52 6.28
C TRP A 37 4.87 -10.75 7.17
N ARG A 38 4.63 -11.96 6.64
CA ARG A 38 4.80 -13.20 7.41
C ARG A 38 6.26 -13.57 7.63
N GLU A 39 7.13 -13.27 6.66
CA GLU A 39 8.57 -13.45 6.77
C GLU A 39 9.19 -12.47 7.79
N GLU A 40 8.72 -11.22 7.82
CA GLU A 40 9.13 -10.19 8.78
C GLU A 40 8.55 -10.42 10.19
N ASN A 41 7.40 -11.08 10.28
CA ASN A 41 6.68 -11.29 11.55
C ASN A 41 6.51 -12.79 11.91
N PRO A 42 7.59 -13.60 11.99
CA PRO A 42 7.50 -15.04 12.15
C PRO A 42 6.92 -15.49 13.50
N LYS A 43 6.90 -14.60 14.49
CA LYS A 43 6.40 -14.85 15.86
C LYS A 43 4.95 -14.43 16.06
N LEU A 44 4.38 -13.65 15.13
CA LEU A 44 2.99 -13.21 15.21
C LEU A 44 2.05 -14.29 14.66
N LYS A 45 0.89 -14.44 15.29
CA LYS A 45 -0.15 -15.37 14.85
C LYS A 45 -1.18 -14.59 14.04
N GLY A 46 -1.56 -15.09 12.87
CA GLY A 46 -2.49 -14.41 11.98
C GLY A 46 -1.81 -13.89 10.71
N ASN A 47 -2.43 -12.90 10.08
CA ASN A 47 -1.94 -12.23 8.87
C ASN A 47 -1.92 -10.70 9.06
N ILE A 48 -1.41 -9.98 8.06
CA ILE A 48 -1.28 -8.52 8.08
C ILE A 48 -2.56 -7.77 8.48
N ARG A 49 -3.75 -8.27 8.11
CA ARG A 49 -5.04 -7.64 8.42
C ARG A 49 -5.37 -7.69 9.91
N ASP A 50 -4.90 -8.69 10.64
CA ASP A 50 -5.13 -8.80 12.08
C ASP A 50 -4.39 -7.72 12.88
N TYR A 51 -3.39 -7.09 12.24
CA TYR A 51 -2.50 -6.08 12.83
C TYR A 51 -2.58 -4.73 12.10
N ALA A 52 -3.46 -4.62 11.09
CA ALA A 52 -3.69 -3.39 10.34
C ALA A 52 -4.66 -2.46 11.09
N SER A 53 -4.42 -1.16 11.01
CA SER A 53 -5.36 -0.13 11.43
C SER A 53 -6.61 -0.13 10.54
N LEU A 54 -7.69 0.50 11.02
CA LEU A 54 -8.93 0.65 10.25
C LEU A 54 -8.68 1.27 8.86
N ASN A 55 -7.81 2.28 8.80
CA ASN A 55 -7.47 2.96 7.55
C ASN A 55 -6.71 2.03 6.60
N GLU A 56 -5.75 1.25 7.11
CA GLU A 56 -5.01 0.28 6.30
C GLU A 56 -5.94 -0.84 5.78
N LEU A 57 -6.86 -1.32 6.63
CA LEU A 57 -7.88 -2.31 6.22
C LEU A 57 -8.80 -1.77 5.10
N LEU A 58 -9.22 -0.51 5.20
CA LEU A 58 -10.01 0.15 4.16
C LEU A 58 -9.25 0.19 2.83
N ILE A 59 -7.97 0.55 2.86
CA ILE A 59 -7.13 0.62 1.66
C ILE A 59 -6.98 -0.77 1.03
N LEU A 60 -6.70 -1.80 1.82
CA LEU A 60 -6.62 -3.18 1.35
C LEU A 60 -7.92 -3.65 0.69
N ALA A 61 -9.07 -3.41 1.34
CA ALA A 61 -10.38 -3.76 0.80
C ALA A 61 -10.69 -3.04 -0.53
N ASN A 62 -10.29 -1.76 -0.64
CA ASN A 62 -10.43 -0.98 -1.86
C ASN A 62 -9.54 -1.50 -2.98
N MET A 63 -8.29 -1.85 -2.68
CA MET A 63 -7.37 -2.45 -3.64
C MET A 63 -7.89 -3.79 -4.16
N GLU A 64 -8.42 -4.65 -3.28
CA GLU A 64 -9.01 -5.94 -3.68
C GLU A 64 -10.18 -5.76 -4.64
N SER A 65 -11.10 -4.85 -4.29
CA SER A 65 -12.27 -4.54 -5.10
C SER A 65 -11.88 -3.95 -6.46
N TYR A 66 -10.92 -3.02 -6.47
CA TYR A 66 -10.47 -2.39 -7.71
C TYR A 66 -9.69 -3.37 -8.60
N ASN A 67 -8.87 -4.25 -8.02
CA ASN A 67 -8.17 -5.29 -8.78
C ASN A 67 -9.17 -6.22 -9.49
N ALA A 68 -10.29 -6.59 -8.84
CA ALA A 68 -11.33 -7.40 -9.47
C ALA A 68 -11.92 -6.71 -10.72
N ILE A 69 -12.21 -5.41 -10.62
CA ILE A 69 -12.70 -4.60 -11.75
C ILE A 69 -11.66 -4.54 -12.87
N LEU A 70 -10.38 -4.35 -12.54
CA LEU A 70 -9.31 -4.30 -13.52
C LEU A 70 -9.10 -5.64 -14.24
N ILE A 71 -9.27 -6.76 -13.52
CA ILE A 71 -9.27 -8.11 -14.10
C ILE A 71 -10.46 -8.28 -15.06
N GLU A 72 -11.66 -7.87 -14.65
CA GLU A 72 -12.86 -7.92 -15.50
C GLU A 72 -12.70 -7.12 -16.79
N LYS A 73 -12.02 -5.96 -16.72
CA LYS A 73 -11.68 -5.12 -17.87
C LYS A 73 -10.56 -5.69 -18.76
N GLY A 74 -9.97 -6.83 -18.39
CA GLY A 74 -8.88 -7.45 -19.15
C GLY A 74 -7.56 -6.68 -19.08
N ILE A 75 -7.37 -5.80 -18.09
CA ILE A 75 -6.13 -5.03 -17.92
C ILE A 75 -5.01 -6.00 -17.55
N GLU A 76 -3.84 -5.87 -18.19
CA GLU A 76 -2.69 -6.74 -17.93
C GLU A 76 -2.20 -6.60 -16.49
N GLN A 77 -1.71 -7.70 -15.90
CA GLN A 77 -1.29 -7.71 -14.50
C GLN A 77 -0.30 -6.60 -14.16
N LYS A 78 0.66 -6.33 -15.05
CA LYS A 78 1.64 -5.25 -14.88
C LYS A 78 0.97 -3.88 -14.72
N GLU A 79 0.02 -3.56 -15.59
CA GLU A 79 -0.71 -2.30 -15.54
C GLU A 79 -1.60 -2.22 -14.29
N ARG A 80 -2.24 -3.34 -13.91
CA ARG A 80 -3.03 -3.41 -12.67
C ARG A 80 -2.19 -3.09 -11.43
N MET A 81 -0.96 -3.59 -11.36
CA MET A 81 -0.08 -3.32 -10.22
C MET A 81 0.25 -1.83 -10.08
N ILE A 82 0.45 -1.14 -11.20
CA ILE A 82 0.71 0.32 -11.21
C ILE A 82 -0.52 1.08 -10.70
N GLU A 83 -1.71 0.71 -11.20
CA GLU A 83 -2.99 1.31 -10.80
C GLU A 83 -3.29 1.11 -9.30
N LEU A 84 -3.10 -0.12 -8.80
CA LEU A 84 -3.31 -0.46 -7.39
C LEU A 84 -2.35 0.29 -6.46
N ARG A 85 -1.10 0.48 -6.88
CA ARG A 85 -0.12 1.26 -6.13
C ARG A 85 -0.50 2.74 -6.07
N ASN A 86 -0.90 3.32 -7.20
CA ASN A 86 -1.35 4.71 -7.24
C ASN A 86 -2.56 4.91 -6.32
N LEU A 87 -3.53 3.99 -6.37
CA LEU A 87 -4.68 3.99 -5.47
C LEU A 87 -4.25 3.96 -4.00
N ALA A 88 -3.38 3.03 -3.61
CA ALA A 88 -2.91 2.89 -2.23
C ALA A 88 -2.19 4.15 -1.74
N ARG A 89 -1.26 4.70 -2.55
CA ARG A 89 -0.52 5.93 -2.22
C ARG A 89 -1.45 7.12 -2.06
N THR A 90 -2.39 7.31 -2.98
CA THR A 90 -3.37 8.40 -2.88
C THR A 90 -4.22 8.28 -1.62
N GLN A 91 -4.73 7.08 -1.30
CA GLN A 91 -5.57 6.87 -0.13
C GLN A 91 -4.79 7.06 1.18
N LEU A 92 -3.55 6.56 1.27
CA LEU A 92 -2.68 6.79 2.44
C LEU A 92 -2.47 8.29 2.70
N LEU A 93 -2.04 9.03 1.67
CA LEU A 93 -1.80 10.47 1.77
C LEU A 93 -3.07 11.25 2.12
N SER A 94 -4.22 10.88 1.53
CA SER A 94 -5.50 11.53 1.85
C SER A 94 -5.91 11.32 3.30
N LEU A 95 -5.74 10.09 3.83
CA LEU A 95 -6.13 9.76 5.20
C LEU A 95 -5.17 10.38 6.24
N GLU A 96 -3.88 10.46 5.93
CA GLU A 96 -2.91 11.19 6.76
C GLU A 96 -3.22 12.69 6.82
N ASN A 97 -3.58 13.30 5.67
CA ASN A 97 -3.96 14.70 5.60
C ASN A 97 -5.23 15.01 6.41
N ILE A 98 -6.22 14.11 6.41
CA ILE A 98 -7.43 14.27 7.25
C ILE A 98 -7.05 14.29 8.73
N GLY A 99 -6.19 13.36 9.18
CA GLY A 99 -5.68 13.34 10.55
C GLY A 99 -4.98 14.65 10.92
N ASN A 100 -4.16 15.19 10.03
CA ASN A 100 -3.46 16.46 10.25
C ASN A 100 -4.40 17.68 10.30
N ILE A 101 -5.47 17.69 9.51
CA ILE A 101 -6.48 18.76 9.53
C ILE A 101 -7.22 18.76 10.87
N ASP A 102 -7.58 17.59 11.38
CA ASP A 102 -8.31 17.48 12.65
C ASP A 102 -7.44 17.86 13.84
N ILE A 103 -6.15 17.52 13.84
CA ILE A 103 -5.19 17.98 14.87
C ILE A 103 -5.05 19.51 14.85
N LYS A 104 -4.90 20.12 13.66
CA LYS A 104 -4.82 21.59 13.52
C LYS A 104 -6.08 22.32 13.98
N LYS A 105 -7.26 21.67 13.94
CA LYS A 105 -8.50 22.25 14.48
C LYS A 105 -8.54 22.20 16.00
N LEU A 106 -7.88 21.23 16.63
CA LEU A 106 -7.81 21.07 18.09
C LEU A 106 -6.80 22.04 18.72
N GLU A 107 -5.70 22.36 18.02
CA GLU A 107 -4.69 23.34 18.48
C GLU A 107 -5.19 24.80 18.46
N LYS A 108 -6.30 25.08 17.77
CA LYS A 108 -6.92 26.41 17.71
C LYS A 108 -7.92 26.68 18.84
N LYS A 109 -7.93 25.86 19.89
CA LYS A 109 -8.77 26.00 21.08
C LYS A 109 -7.91 26.20 22.32
#